data_AF-K2DT34-F1
#
_entry.id   AF-K2DT34-F1
#
_cell.length_a   1.000
_cell.length_b   1.000
_cell.length_c   1.000
_cell.angle_alpha   90.00
_cell.angle_beta   90.00
_cell.angle_gamma   90.00
#
_symmetry.space_group_name_H-M   'P 1'
#
loop_
_entity.id
_entity.type
_entity.pdbx_description
1 polymer ?
#
loop_
_entity_poly.entity_id
_entity_poly.type
_entity_poly.pdbx_seq_one_letter_code
_entity_poly.pdbx_strand_id
1 'polypeptide(L)' 'MEDWLLADRPRQIHPELLQHPSTVFTPHIGSAVKKVRRAIELQAAENLLVALNGNEPLAHYEASH' A
#
# COMPACT_ATOMS: atom_id res chain seq x y z
N MET A 1 -7.25 -8.64 -10.31
CA MET A 1 -7.18 -9.60 -9.19
C MET A 1 -5.89 -9.32 -8.45
N GLU A 2 -5.95 -8.98 -7.17
CA GLU A 2 -4.74 -8.65 -6.40
C GLU A 2 -3.88 -9.90 -6.15
N ASP A 3 -2.55 -9.75 -6.14
CA ASP A 3 -1.58 -10.84 -5.95
C ASP A 3 -1.78 -11.63 -4.64
N TRP A 4 -2.46 -11.04 -3.65
CA TRP A 4 -2.81 -11.68 -2.38
C TRP A 4 -3.81 -12.84 -2.53
N LEU A 5 -4.53 -12.90 -3.67
CA LEU A 5 -5.54 -13.94 -3.95
C LEU A 5 -4.96 -15.19 -4.62
N LEU A 6 -3.67 -15.19 -4.98
CA LEU A 6 -3.02 -16.35 -5.61
C LEU A 6 -2.75 -17.46 -4.58
N ALA A 7 -3.25 -18.68 -4.85
CA ALA A 7 -3.08 -19.84 -3.98
C ALA A 7 -1.61 -20.17 -3.68
N ASP A 8 -0.74 -20.02 -4.69
CA ASP A 8 0.69 -20.34 -4.61
C ASP A 8 1.58 -19.09 -4.45
N ARG A 9 1.05 -18.03 -3.82
CA ARG A 9 1.81 -16.79 -3.63
C ARG A 9 3.12 -17.05 -2.85
N PRO A 10 4.29 -16.64 -3.37
CA PRO A 10 5.55 -16.76 -2.65
C PRO A 10 5.52 -16.01 -1.31
N ARG A 11 5.96 -16.68 -0.23
CA ARG A 11 6.02 -16.09 1.12
C ARG A 11 7.27 -15.26 1.37
N GLN A 12 8.24 -15.34 0.47
CA GLN A 12 9.51 -14.64 0.56
C GLN A 12 10.05 -14.36 -0.84
N ILE A 13 10.94 -13.37 -0.93
CA ILE A 13 11.73 -13.13 -2.13
C ILE A 13 12.68 -14.33 -2.32
N HIS A 14 12.82 -14.80 -3.56
CA HIS A 14 13.70 -15.93 -3.86
C HIS A 14 15.16 -15.64 -3.42
N PRO A 15 15.84 -16.54 -2.69
CA PRO A 15 17.17 -16.27 -2.15
C PRO A 15 18.23 -15.91 -3.19
N GLU A 16 18.16 -16.51 -4.39
CA GLU A 16 19.09 -16.19 -5.48
C GLU A 16 18.88 -14.77 -6.02
N LEU A 17 17.64 -14.27 -6.01
CA LEU A 17 17.34 -12.92 -6.45
C LEU A 17 17.92 -11.88 -5.47
N LEU A 18 17.89 -12.19 -4.16
CA LEU A 18 18.49 -11.36 -3.11
C LEU A 18 20.03 -11.31 -3.19
N GLN A 19 20.67 -12.38 -3.67
CA GLN A 19 22.13 -12.49 -3.78
C GLN A 19 22.66 -12.01 -5.13
N HIS A 20 21.79 -11.79 -6.12
CA HIS A 20 22.20 -11.49 -7.49
C HIS A 20 22.81 -10.08 -7.60
N PRO A 21 24.05 -9.92 -8.12
CA PRO A 21 24.78 -8.65 -8.09
C PRO A 21 24.14 -7.55 -8.95
N SER A 22 23.33 -7.90 -9.94
CA SER A 22 22.62 -6.96 -10.82
C SER A 22 21.23 -6.56 -10.30
N THR A 23 21.04 -6.54 -8.99
CA THR A 23 19.75 -6.19 -8.37
C THR A 23 19.91 -5.14 -7.28
N VAL A 24 18.90 -4.29 -7.12
CA VAL A 24 18.79 -3.31 -6.03
C VAL A 24 17.37 -3.38 -5.48
N PHE A 25 17.24 -3.65 -4.18
CA PHE A 25 15.94 -3.70 -3.50
C PHE A 25 15.76 -2.47 -2.62
N THR A 26 14.51 -2.04 -2.49
CA THR A 26 14.11 -1.08 -1.48
C THR A 26 12.92 -1.68 -0.73
N PRO A 27 12.89 -1.66 0.61
CA PRO A 27 11.85 -2.35 1.39
C PRO A 27 10.55 -1.54 1.42
N HIS A 28 9.90 -1.39 0.26
CA HIS A 28 8.64 -0.65 0.08
C HIS A 28 8.68 0.80 0.59
N ILE A 29 9.81 1.48 0.40
CA ILE A 29 10.04 2.84 0.92
C ILE A 29 9.68 3.96 -0.05
N GLY A 30 8.93 3.68 -1.12
CA GLY A 30 8.59 4.69 -2.13
C GLY A 30 7.85 5.92 -1.57
N SER A 31 7.02 5.73 -0.54
CA SER A 31 6.32 6.81 0.17
C SER A 31 6.98 7.22 1.48
N ALA A 32 8.13 6.65 1.85
CA ALA A 32 8.80 6.85 3.14
C ALA A 32 9.49 8.22 3.30
N VAL A 33 8.83 9.28 2.82
CA VAL A 33 9.23 10.67 3.00
C VAL A 33 8.35 11.26 4.10
N LYS A 34 8.96 11.77 5.19
CA LYS A 34 8.25 12.21 6.40
C LYS A 34 7.02 13.10 6.13
N LYS A 35 7.15 14.12 5.29
CA LYS A 35 6.04 15.02 4.93
C LYS A 35 4.92 14.30 4.16
N VAL A 36 5.27 13.35 3.29
CA VAL A 36 4.33 12.56 2.49
C VAL A 36 3.58 11.57 3.38
N ARG A 37 4.30 10.85 4.27
CA ARG A 37 3.70 9.95 5.27
C ARG A 37 2.68 10.68 6.15
N ARG A 38 3.02 11.87 6.66
CA ARG A 38 2.11 12.70 7.45
C ARG A 38 0.84 13.07 6.67
N ALA A 39 0.96 13.42 5.39
CA ALA A 39 -0.19 13.73 4.55
C ALA A 39 -1.09 12.51 4.30
N ILE A 40 -0.49 11.34 4.05
CA ILE A 40 -1.21 10.07 3.90
C ILE A 40 -1.97 9.73 5.19
N GLU A 41 -1.30 9.83 6.34
CA GLU A 41 -1.89 9.55 7.66
C GLU A 41 -3.05 10.50 7.97
N LEU A 42 -2.89 11.80 7.69
CA LEU A 42 -3.94 12.80 7.88
C LEU A 42 -5.15 12.50 6.99
N GLN A 43 -4.92 12.24 5.69
CA GLN A 43 -6.01 11.94 4.76
C GLN A 43 -6.76 10.67 5.19
N ALA A 44 -6.07 9.64 5.65
CA ALA A 44 -6.71 8.42 6.16
C ALA A 44 -7.56 8.70 7.41
N ALA A 45 -7.05 9.48 8.36
CA ALA A 45 -7.77 9.86 9.56
C ALA A 45 -9.03 10.69 9.24
N GLU A 46 -8.93 11.64 8.30
CA GLU A 46 -10.07 12.46 7.85
C GLU A 46 -11.15 11.59 7.19
N ASN A 47 -10.77 10.65 6.32
CA ASN A 47 -11.73 9.72 5.71
C ASN A 47 -12.45 8.85 6.74
N LEU A 48 -11.74 8.37 7.77
CA LEU A 48 -12.36 7.62 8.86
C LEU A 48 -13.39 8.47 9.62
N LEU A 49 -13.07 9.72 9.95
CA LEU A 49 -14.00 10.62 10.63
C LEU A 49 -15.25 10.90 9.80
N VAL A 50 -15.10 11.12 8.50
CA VAL A 50 -16.23 11.34 7.58
C VAL A 50 -17.13 10.11 7.53
N ALA A 51 -16.55 8.92 7.37
CA ALA A 51 -17.28 7.65 7.34
C ALA A 51 -18.02 7.35 8.66
N LEU A 52 -17.35 7.57 9.80
CA LEU A 52 -17.95 7.35 11.12
C LEU A 52 -19.10 8.33 11.42
N ASN A 53 -19.11 9.48 10.76
CA ASN A 53 -20.23 10.43 10.79
C ASN A 53 -21.36 10.09 9.79
N GLY A 54 -21.29 8.94 9.12
CA GLY A 54 -22.32 8.47 8.18
C GLY A 54 -22.24 9.09 6.80
N ASN A 55 -21.16 9.82 6.48
CA ASN A 55 -20.95 10.44 5.18
C ASN A 55 -20.01 9.60 4.31
N GLU A 56 -20.07 9.80 3.00
CA GLU A 56 -19.16 9.15 2.07
C GLU A 56 -17.72 9.70 2.21
N PRO A 57 -16.68 8.84 2.26
CA PRO A 57 -15.29 9.26 2.37
C PRO A 57 -14.85 10.16 1.20
N LEU A 58 -14.02 11.17 1.49
CA LEU A 58 -13.47 12.12 0.51
C LEU A 58 -12.64 11.45 -0.60
N ALA A 59 -12.00 10.33 -0.28
CA ALA A 59 -11.22 9.52 -1.21
C ALA A 59 -11.90 8.16 -1.41
N HIS A 60 -13.19 8.17 -1.73
CA HIS A 60 -13.91 6.96 -2.14
C HIS A 60 -13.45 6.53 -3.54
N TYR A 61 -13.02 5.27 -3.67
CA TYR A 61 -12.80 4.63 -4.96
C TYR A 61 -14.04 3.81 -5.29
N GLU A 62 -14.82 4.23 -6.28
CA GLU A 62 -15.82 3.35 -6.87
C GLU A 62 -15.08 2.29 -7.68
N ALA A 63 -15.04 1.06 -7.17
CA ALA A 63 -14.69 -0.08 -8.01
C ALA A 63 -15.81 -0.25 -9.05
N SER A 64 -15.63 0.35 -10.23
CA SER A 64 -16.47 0.06 -11.40
C SER A 64 -16.40 -1.45 -11.64
N HIS A 65 -17.53 -2.13 -11.45
CA HIS A 65 -17.72 -3.54 -11.78
C HIS A 65 -18.04 -3.68 -13.26
#